data_AF-A0A841F225-F1
#
_entry.id   AF-A0A841F225-F1
#
_cell.length_a   1.000
_cell.length_b   1.000
_cell.length_c   1.000
_cell.angle_alpha   90.00
_cell.angle_beta   90.00
_cell.angle_gamma   90.00
#
_symmetry.space_group_name_H-M   'P 1'
#
loop_
_entity.id
_entity.type
_entity.pdbx_description
1 polymer ?
#
loop_
_entity_poly.entity_id
_entity_poly.type
_entity_poly.pdbx_seq_one_letter_code
_entity_poly.pdbx_strand_id
1 'polypeptide(L)'
;MSNVDTQYEIKFLLDANQVLTDKHTWRTELVHLEQSEGQQIDIRFIDTPEQDFFRDNWILRARLKPNKDQWEITYKKRFNFSEGQDLQQVMDHAKELGFNLEDPTYKQEVDWSGADRTFDLSYEVKAKIVQEENLDEWRGILNENAPPMLKTQKWGERDFSAILTETRVLGPITALKYKGQWDGIQESVEIWTVAGNSIVEISTEATGLEAAESSHRTMEGLLSQQNLLPIQHKISKTRWAMDIIQHPAKRGDPFSLLLQGGFNLYFRHARPVGGNGDEDPLSELGKTQARQLGEILRNKKIPLQIPVLSSPVMRALQTAVLAFPNEGEVITDERLPSVDELQQVLEVKPELGTNQVLVAHYHTFKDQLQEFLDHLGLVILQPLGTGQGYRIIRQLDILQASLVKYGSGVIEPAASNDNH
;
A
#
# COMPACT_ATOMS: atom_id res chain seq x y z
N MET A 1 -7.65 28.50 9.21
CA MET A 1 -7.98 27.43 10.19
C MET A 1 -6.77 27.16 11.07
N SER A 2 -6.99 26.80 12.34
CA SER A 2 -5.94 26.43 13.30
C SER A 2 -5.87 24.90 13.46
N ASN A 3 -4.79 24.36 14.05
CA ASN A 3 -4.69 22.94 14.42
C ASN A 3 -5.86 22.43 15.30
N VAL A 4 -6.62 23.34 15.93
CA VAL A 4 -7.72 23.02 16.86
C VAL A 4 -9.01 22.67 16.12
N ASP A 5 -9.24 23.23 14.93
CA ASP A 5 -10.50 23.05 14.18
C ASP A 5 -10.38 22.06 13.00
N THR A 6 -9.18 21.50 12.80
CA THR A 6 -8.92 20.60 11.68
C THR A 6 -9.47 19.21 11.95
N GLN A 7 -10.15 18.61 10.97
CA GLN A 7 -10.61 17.23 11.05
C GLN A 7 -9.47 16.26 10.76
N TYR A 8 -9.34 15.21 11.57
CA TYR A 8 -8.40 14.10 11.39
C TYR A 8 -9.17 12.80 11.18
N GLU A 9 -8.79 12.03 10.16
CA GLU A 9 -9.22 10.64 9.98
C GLU A 9 -8.04 9.71 10.29
N ILE A 10 -8.09 9.04 11.44
CA ILE A 10 -7.06 8.10 11.91
C ILE A 10 -7.39 6.71 11.41
N LYS A 11 -6.42 6.03 10.79
CA LYS A 11 -6.60 4.80 10.02
C LYS A 11 -5.60 3.72 10.43
N PHE A 12 -6.09 2.50 10.58
CA PHE A 12 -5.27 1.32 10.84
C PHE A 12 -5.65 0.20 9.88
N LEU A 13 -4.64 -0.37 9.20
CA LEU A 13 -4.83 -1.64 8.51
C LEU A 13 -4.97 -2.76 9.54
N LEU A 14 -5.85 -3.71 9.25
CA LEU A 14 -6.03 -4.93 10.03
C LEU A 14 -5.55 -6.14 9.22
N ASP A 15 -5.16 -7.23 9.89
CA ASP A 15 -4.87 -8.50 9.20
C ASP A 15 -6.19 -9.13 8.72
N ALA A 16 -6.45 -9.02 7.41
CA ALA A 16 -7.65 -9.56 6.79
C ALA A 16 -7.75 -11.10 6.94
N ASN A 17 -6.64 -11.81 7.14
CA ASN A 17 -6.65 -13.26 7.37
C ASN A 17 -7.24 -13.60 8.75
N GLN A 18 -7.09 -12.70 9.71
CA GLN A 18 -7.63 -12.85 11.06
C GLN A 18 -9.08 -12.39 11.12
N VAL A 19 -9.39 -11.22 10.56
CA VAL A 19 -10.70 -10.55 10.76
C VAL A 19 -11.77 -10.92 9.73
N LEU A 20 -11.42 -11.67 8.68
CA LEU A 20 -12.38 -12.18 7.70
C LEU A 20 -12.51 -13.70 7.76
N THR A 21 -13.69 -14.20 7.43
CA THR A 21 -13.91 -15.62 7.13
C THR A 21 -13.25 -15.99 5.79
N ASP A 22 -13.17 -17.28 5.46
CA ASP A 22 -12.68 -17.75 4.16
C ASP A 22 -13.52 -17.29 2.96
N LYS A 23 -14.75 -16.86 3.21
CA LYS A 23 -15.62 -16.26 2.19
C LYS A 23 -15.46 -14.73 2.11
N HIS A 24 -14.41 -14.18 2.71
CA HIS A 24 -14.13 -12.74 2.76
C HIS A 24 -15.24 -11.93 3.45
N THR A 25 -15.99 -12.57 4.34
CA THR A 25 -17.03 -11.89 5.15
C THR A 25 -16.46 -11.45 6.48
N TRP A 26 -16.95 -10.32 6.99
CA TRP A 26 -16.57 -9.80 8.29
C TRP A 26 -16.85 -10.81 9.42
N ARG A 27 -15.89 -10.95 10.35
CA ARG A 27 -16.09 -11.67 11.62
C ARG A 27 -16.51 -10.67 12.69
N THR A 28 -17.82 -10.46 12.79
CA THR A 28 -18.43 -9.49 13.71
C THR A 28 -18.11 -9.76 15.17
N GLU A 29 -17.75 -11.00 15.52
CA GLU A 29 -17.41 -11.43 16.88
C GLU A 29 -16.02 -10.99 17.35
N LEU A 30 -15.13 -10.59 16.44
CA LEU A 30 -13.74 -10.25 16.77
C LEU A 30 -13.54 -8.79 17.18
N VAL A 31 -14.54 -7.94 16.95
CA VAL A 31 -14.56 -6.55 17.39
C VAL A 31 -15.95 -6.22 17.91
N HIS A 32 -16.11 -5.18 18.71
CA HIS A 32 -17.40 -4.78 19.28
C HIS A 32 -18.36 -4.10 18.27
N LEU A 33 -18.33 -4.50 17.00
CA LEU A 33 -19.19 -3.98 15.92
C LEU A 33 -20.42 -4.86 15.64
N GLU A 34 -20.83 -5.67 16.62
CA GLU A 34 -21.85 -6.74 16.54
C GLU A 34 -23.20 -6.34 15.92
N GLN A 35 -23.50 -5.04 15.74
CA GLN A 35 -24.82 -4.54 15.36
C GLN A 35 -24.87 -3.77 14.02
N SER A 36 -23.78 -3.70 13.27
CA SER A 36 -23.75 -2.91 12.04
C SER A 36 -24.01 -3.73 10.78
N GLU A 37 -25.04 -3.34 10.02
CA GLU A 37 -25.24 -3.86 8.66
C GLU A 37 -24.21 -3.22 7.72
N GLY A 38 -23.50 -4.05 6.97
CA GLY A 38 -22.50 -3.59 6.01
C GLY A 38 -23.16 -2.86 4.84
N GLN A 39 -22.80 -1.60 4.65
CA GLN A 39 -23.21 -0.82 3.49
C GLN A 39 -22.29 -1.14 2.30
N GLN A 40 -22.83 -1.78 1.26
CA GLN A 40 -22.08 -1.98 0.02
C GLN A 40 -21.92 -0.66 -0.74
N ILE A 41 -20.69 -0.35 -1.12
CA ILE A 41 -20.31 0.82 -1.90
C ILE A 41 -19.52 0.32 -3.10
N ASP A 42 -19.96 0.67 -4.30
CA ASP A 42 -19.17 0.42 -5.50
C ASP A 42 -18.22 1.58 -5.72
N ILE A 43 -16.96 1.27 -6.00
CA ILE A 43 -15.90 2.26 -6.16
C ILE A 43 -15.28 2.09 -7.55
N ARG A 44 -14.99 3.22 -8.19
CA ARG A 44 -14.16 3.35 -9.38
C ARG A 44 -13.08 4.39 -9.14
N PHE A 45 -11.88 4.15 -9.65
CA PHE A 45 -10.88 5.21 -9.82
C PHE A 45 -10.81 5.60 -11.30
N ILE A 46 -10.33 6.79 -11.59
CA ILE A 46 -10.07 7.23 -12.97
C ILE A 46 -8.65 7.74 -13.04
N ASP A 47 -7.82 7.09 -13.84
CA ASP A 47 -6.41 7.46 -14.01
C ASP A 47 -5.86 6.95 -15.34
N THR A 48 -4.68 7.40 -15.74
CA THR A 48 -3.94 6.85 -16.89
C THR A 48 -3.37 5.46 -16.54
N PRO A 49 -3.01 4.63 -17.54
CA PRO A 49 -2.28 3.37 -17.29
C PRO A 49 -0.98 3.55 -16.50
N GLU A 50 -0.37 4.73 -16.57
CA GLU A 50 0.85 5.11 -15.87
C GLU A 50 0.58 5.74 -14.48
N GLN A 51 -0.69 5.82 -14.07
CA GLN A 51 -1.14 6.43 -12.81
C GLN A 51 -0.70 7.88 -12.64
N ASP A 52 -0.73 8.69 -13.71
CA ASP A 52 -0.22 10.06 -13.71
C ASP A 52 -0.87 10.94 -12.63
N PHE A 53 -2.18 10.81 -12.38
CA PHE A 53 -2.85 11.57 -11.33
C PHE A 53 -2.38 11.11 -9.96
N PHE A 54 -2.42 9.81 -9.68
CA PHE A 54 -2.03 9.26 -8.39
C PHE A 54 -0.56 9.54 -8.05
N ARG A 55 0.34 9.44 -9.03
CA ARG A 55 1.78 9.77 -8.88
C ARG A 55 2.00 11.26 -8.58
N ASP A 56 1.10 12.12 -9.03
CA ASP A 56 1.08 13.54 -8.69
C ASP A 56 0.11 13.85 -7.53
N ASN A 57 -0.12 12.86 -6.65
CA ASN A 57 -0.92 12.98 -5.43
C ASN A 57 -2.38 13.44 -5.64
N TRP A 58 -2.93 13.27 -6.83
CA TRP A 58 -4.35 13.42 -7.13
C TRP A 58 -5.05 12.07 -7.13
N ILE A 59 -6.23 12.02 -6.51
CA ILE A 59 -7.10 10.84 -6.53
C ILE A 59 -8.45 11.28 -7.11
N LEU A 60 -8.77 10.74 -8.29
CA LEU A 60 -10.09 10.85 -8.90
C LEU A 60 -10.83 9.54 -8.62
N ARG A 61 -11.86 9.62 -7.78
CA ARG A 61 -12.60 8.43 -7.32
C ARG A 61 -14.08 8.69 -7.38
N ALA A 62 -14.83 7.73 -7.91
CA ALA A 62 -16.27 7.72 -7.86
C ALA A 62 -16.76 6.63 -6.91
N ARG A 63 -17.80 6.94 -6.12
CA ARG A 63 -18.48 6.00 -5.23
C ARG A 63 -19.98 5.96 -5.51
N LEU A 64 -20.54 4.77 -5.64
CA LEU A 64 -21.98 4.57 -5.70
C LEU A 64 -22.44 3.86 -4.43
N LYS A 65 -23.22 4.57 -3.63
CA LYS A 65 -23.85 4.05 -2.40
C LYS A 65 -25.10 3.24 -2.77
N PRO A 66 -25.54 2.28 -1.94
CA PRO A 66 -26.67 1.44 -2.25
C PRO A 66 -27.95 2.28 -2.30
N ASN A 67 -28.85 1.93 -3.21
CA ASN A 67 -30.11 2.64 -3.45
C ASN A 67 -29.94 4.12 -3.86
N LYS A 68 -28.78 4.49 -4.44
CA LYS A 68 -28.54 5.79 -5.07
C LYS A 68 -28.37 5.61 -6.58
N ASP A 69 -28.75 6.61 -7.35
CA ASP A 69 -28.65 6.65 -8.82
C ASP A 69 -27.61 7.67 -9.32
N GLN A 70 -26.86 8.28 -8.40
CA GLN A 70 -25.80 9.23 -8.69
C GLN A 70 -24.50 8.77 -8.00
N TRP A 71 -23.41 8.88 -8.75
CA TRP A 71 -22.05 8.69 -8.27
C TRP A 71 -21.59 9.92 -7.48
N GLU A 72 -21.02 9.71 -6.31
CA GLU A 72 -20.23 10.70 -5.58
C GLU A 72 -18.81 10.70 -6.18
N ILE A 73 -18.52 11.69 -7.02
CA ILE A 73 -17.22 11.87 -7.69
C ILE A 73 -16.38 12.82 -6.84
N THR A 74 -15.29 12.31 -6.28
CA THR A 74 -14.33 13.06 -5.48
C THR A 74 -13.04 13.29 -6.26
N TYR A 75 -12.57 14.54 -6.25
CA TYR A 75 -11.21 14.94 -6.64
C TYR A 75 -10.46 15.29 -5.36
N LYS A 76 -9.51 14.45 -4.96
CA LYS A 76 -8.74 14.63 -3.72
C LYS A 76 -7.28 14.93 -4.07
N LYS A 77 -6.77 16.10 -3.68
CA LYS A 77 -5.32 16.41 -3.69
C LYS A 77 -4.75 16.11 -2.32
N ARG A 78 -3.62 15.41 -2.27
CA ARG A 78 -2.91 15.08 -1.03
C ARG A 78 -1.59 15.82 -0.95
N PHE A 79 -1.31 16.36 0.23
CA PHE A 79 -0.04 16.99 0.58
C PHE A 79 0.61 16.15 1.68
N ASN A 80 1.70 15.47 1.33
CA ASN A 80 2.42 14.61 2.26
C ASN A 80 3.20 15.46 3.26
N PHE A 81 3.22 15.04 4.52
CA PHE A 81 4.07 15.65 5.53
C PHE A 81 5.52 15.17 5.33
N SER A 82 6.45 16.11 5.33
CA SER A 82 7.88 15.81 5.45
C SER A 82 8.25 15.58 6.92
N GLU A 83 9.39 14.95 7.17
CA GLU A 83 9.87 14.72 8.54
C GLU A 83 10.02 16.05 9.30
N GLY A 84 9.41 16.12 10.49
CA GLY A 84 9.40 17.32 11.34
C GLY A 84 8.49 18.46 10.87
N GLN A 85 7.77 18.29 9.75
CA GLN A 85 6.86 19.30 9.24
C GLN A 85 5.54 19.31 10.03
N ASP A 86 5.04 20.50 10.36
CA ASP A 86 3.72 20.67 10.97
C ASP A 86 2.60 20.93 9.93
N LEU A 87 1.34 20.87 10.36
CA LEU A 87 0.20 21.09 9.49
C LEU A 87 0.18 22.50 8.89
N GLN A 88 0.58 23.52 9.64
CA GLN A 88 0.55 24.91 9.16
C GLN A 88 1.51 25.08 7.97
N GLN A 89 2.71 24.50 8.06
CA GLN A 89 3.69 24.49 6.97
C GLN A 89 3.16 23.76 5.73
N VAL A 90 2.44 22.64 5.89
CA VAL A 90 1.82 21.92 4.77
C VAL A 90 0.70 22.74 4.13
N MET A 91 -0.15 23.38 4.95
CA MET A 91 -1.23 24.25 4.47
C MET A 91 -0.70 25.49 3.75
N ASP A 92 0.37 26.09 4.24
CA ASP A 92 0.99 27.25 3.60
C ASP A 92 1.61 26.86 2.26
N HIS A 93 2.24 25.68 2.16
CA HIS A 93 2.69 25.14 0.89
C HIS A 93 1.52 24.92 -0.10
N ALA A 94 0.37 24.41 0.37
CA ALA A 94 -0.81 24.28 -0.48
C ALA A 94 -1.29 25.65 -1.01
N LYS A 95 -1.26 26.70 -0.18
CA LYS A 95 -1.59 28.08 -0.61
C LYS A 95 -0.58 28.63 -1.61
N GLU A 96 0.71 28.38 -1.43
CA GLU A 96 1.77 28.77 -2.37
C GLU A 96 1.56 28.15 -3.75
N LEU A 97 1.04 26.91 -3.78
CA LEU A 97 0.65 26.22 -5.02
C LEU A 97 -0.67 26.74 -5.62
N GLY A 98 -1.32 27.73 -4.99
CA GLY A 98 -2.52 28.41 -5.50
C GLY A 98 -3.84 27.89 -4.96
N PHE A 99 -3.85 26.93 -4.02
CA PHE A 99 -5.09 26.44 -3.43
C PHE A 99 -5.69 27.46 -2.46
N ASN A 100 -6.95 27.83 -2.67
CA ASN A 100 -7.70 28.67 -1.75
C ASN A 100 -8.28 27.82 -0.61
N LEU A 101 -7.60 27.80 0.54
CA LEU A 101 -8.06 27.05 1.72
C LEU A 101 -9.27 27.68 2.44
N GLU A 102 -9.73 28.86 2.00
CA GLU A 102 -10.97 29.46 2.49
C GLU A 102 -12.17 29.15 1.57
N ASP A 103 -11.94 28.42 0.47
CA ASP A 103 -13.01 27.96 -0.42
C ASP A 103 -13.85 26.87 0.29
N PRO A 104 -15.13 27.14 0.60
CA PRO A 104 -15.98 26.20 1.34
C PRO A 104 -16.34 24.95 0.54
N THR A 105 -16.01 24.91 -0.76
CA THR A 105 -16.22 23.72 -1.59
C THR A 105 -15.16 22.64 -1.37
N TYR A 106 -14.04 22.97 -0.72
CA TYR A 106 -13.06 21.97 -0.29
C TYR A 106 -13.37 21.46 1.12
N LYS A 107 -13.54 20.14 1.25
CA LYS A 107 -13.36 19.48 2.55
C LYS A 107 -11.86 19.37 2.82
N GLN A 108 -11.42 19.95 3.94
CA GLN A 108 -10.08 19.85 4.48
C GLN A 108 -10.04 18.75 5.55
N GLU A 109 -9.06 17.85 5.48
CA GLU A 109 -8.93 16.74 6.42
C GLU A 109 -7.46 16.30 6.49
N VAL A 110 -7.00 15.85 7.66
CA VAL A 110 -5.72 15.17 7.81
C VAL A 110 -5.96 13.67 7.91
N ASP A 111 -5.53 12.94 6.89
CA ASP A 111 -5.49 11.48 6.95
C ASP A 111 -4.23 11.08 7.74
N TRP A 112 -4.39 10.27 8.80
CA TRP A 112 -3.28 9.74 9.60
C TRP A 112 -3.32 8.21 9.58
N SER A 113 -2.35 7.59 8.90
CA SER A 113 -2.24 6.14 8.76
C SER A 113 -0.85 5.66 9.18
N GLY A 114 -0.75 4.90 10.27
CA GLY A 114 0.53 4.53 10.86
C GLY A 114 1.35 5.75 11.26
N ALA A 115 2.59 5.85 10.78
CA ALA A 115 3.44 7.02 11.03
C ALA A 115 3.22 8.17 10.03
N ASP A 116 2.46 7.94 8.96
CA ASP A 116 2.30 8.90 7.88
C ASP A 116 1.05 9.76 8.05
N ARG A 117 1.18 11.04 7.72
CA ARG A 117 0.07 11.99 7.65
C ARG A 117 0.02 12.65 6.27
N THR A 118 -1.18 12.90 5.78
CA THR A 118 -1.40 13.74 4.60
C THR A 118 -2.48 14.76 4.89
N PHE A 119 -2.26 15.99 4.45
CA PHE A 119 -3.31 17.00 4.41
C PHE A 119 -4.03 16.88 3.08
N ASP A 120 -5.33 16.66 3.12
CA ASP A 120 -6.13 16.33 1.96
C ASP A 120 -7.17 17.42 1.69
N LEU A 121 -7.21 17.88 0.43
CA LEU A 121 -8.25 18.75 -0.09
C LEU A 121 -9.17 17.94 -0.99
N SER A 122 -10.44 17.78 -0.60
CA SER A 122 -11.42 17.00 -1.36
C SER A 122 -12.53 17.90 -1.90
N TYR A 123 -12.72 17.85 -3.22
CA TYR A 123 -13.87 18.43 -3.91
C TYR A 123 -14.79 17.30 -4.36
N GLU A 124 -16.08 17.35 -4.00
CA GLU A 124 -17.05 16.29 -4.32
C GLU A 124 -18.24 16.86 -5.11
N VAL A 125 -18.62 16.14 -6.16
CA VAL A 125 -19.85 16.39 -6.92
C VAL A 125 -20.67 15.11 -7.03
N LYS A 126 -21.97 15.26 -7.27
CA LYS A 126 -22.85 14.15 -7.58
C LYS A 126 -23.23 14.20 -9.05
N ALA A 127 -23.00 13.11 -9.77
CA ALA A 127 -23.33 13.02 -11.18
C ALA A 127 -23.99 11.68 -11.48
N LYS A 128 -24.92 11.69 -12.44
CA LYS A 128 -25.50 10.47 -12.98
C LYS A 128 -24.61 9.97 -14.10
N ILE A 129 -24.29 8.67 -14.08
CA ILE A 129 -23.59 7.98 -15.15
C ILE A 129 -24.51 6.87 -15.61
N VAL A 130 -24.96 6.96 -16.85
CA VAL A 130 -25.98 6.06 -17.41
C VAL A 130 -25.34 4.80 -17.98
N GLN A 131 -24.16 4.93 -18.58
CA GLN A 131 -23.41 3.82 -19.17
C GLN A 131 -22.01 3.78 -18.54
N GLU A 132 -21.82 2.94 -17.52
CA GLU A 132 -20.53 2.84 -16.81
C GLU A 132 -19.38 2.41 -17.74
N GLU A 133 -19.68 1.67 -18.79
CA GLU A 133 -18.75 1.24 -19.84
C GLU A 133 -18.37 2.37 -20.82
N ASN A 134 -19.13 3.46 -20.85
CA ASN A 134 -18.89 4.59 -21.74
C ASN A 134 -17.87 5.55 -21.11
N LEU A 135 -16.61 5.35 -21.47
CA LEU A 135 -15.49 6.15 -20.96
C LEU A 135 -15.60 7.65 -21.30
N ASP A 136 -16.25 8.02 -22.39
CA ASP A 136 -16.42 9.44 -22.76
C ASP A 136 -17.44 10.14 -21.86
N GLU A 137 -18.46 9.42 -21.36
CA GLU A 137 -19.38 9.95 -20.34
C GLU A 137 -18.63 10.30 -19.05
N TRP A 138 -17.78 9.38 -18.57
CA TRP A 138 -16.91 9.62 -17.40
C TRP A 138 -16.00 10.83 -17.60
N ARG A 139 -15.28 10.89 -18.72
CA ARG A 139 -14.36 11.98 -19.02
C ARG A 139 -15.06 13.32 -19.17
N GLY A 140 -16.25 13.35 -19.77
CA GLY A 140 -17.08 14.54 -19.90
C GLY A 140 -17.46 15.10 -18.53
N ILE A 141 -17.99 14.26 -17.64
CA ILE A 141 -18.37 14.64 -16.28
C ILE A 141 -17.15 15.10 -15.49
N LEU A 142 -16.02 14.40 -15.62
CA LEU A 142 -14.77 14.78 -14.94
C LEU A 142 -14.27 16.14 -15.40
N ASN A 143 -14.25 16.39 -16.72
CA ASN A 143 -13.81 17.66 -17.27
C ASN A 143 -14.74 18.82 -16.88
N GLU A 144 -16.06 18.60 -16.88
CA GLU A 144 -17.04 19.61 -16.49
C GLU A 144 -16.83 20.02 -15.02
N ASN A 145 -16.69 19.04 -14.14
CA ASN A 145 -16.74 19.24 -12.69
C ASN A 145 -15.37 19.36 -12.00
N ALA A 146 -14.24 19.17 -12.69
CA ALA A 146 -12.93 19.26 -12.04
C ALA A 146 -12.69 20.66 -11.41
N PRO A 147 -12.08 20.72 -10.21
CA PRO A 147 -11.75 21.99 -9.57
C PRO A 147 -10.76 22.80 -10.41
N PRO A 148 -10.76 24.15 -10.33
CA PRO A 148 -9.92 25.00 -11.16
C PRO A 148 -8.43 24.65 -11.11
N MET A 149 -7.91 24.31 -9.93
CA MET A 149 -6.50 23.92 -9.75
C MET A 149 -6.11 22.66 -10.51
N LEU A 150 -7.03 21.68 -10.62
CA LEU A 150 -6.77 20.48 -11.40
C LEU A 150 -6.79 20.79 -12.91
N LYS A 151 -7.69 21.68 -13.35
CA LYS A 151 -7.83 22.07 -14.76
C LYS A 151 -6.61 22.82 -15.31
N THR A 152 -5.92 23.58 -14.46
CA THR A 152 -4.74 24.37 -14.86
C THR A 152 -3.43 23.60 -14.73
N GLN A 153 -3.44 22.43 -14.10
CA GLN A 153 -2.27 21.58 -13.93
C GLN A 153 -1.84 20.95 -15.25
N LYS A 154 -0.53 20.68 -15.37
CA LYS A 154 0.10 20.06 -16.53
C LYS A 154 0.88 18.81 -16.14
N TRP A 155 0.91 17.84 -17.04
CA TRP A 155 1.70 16.62 -16.96
C TRP A 155 2.63 16.54 -18.17
N GLY A 156 3.77 17.23 -18.07
CA GLY A 156 4.62 17.53 -19.22
C GLY A 156 3.94 18.54 -20.14
N GLU A 157 3.84 18.21 -21.43
CA GLU A 157 3.16 19.04 -22.43
C GLU A 157 1.63 18.86 -22.42
N ARG A 158 1.11 17.85 -21.70
CA ARG A 158 -0.32 17.56 -21.60
C ARG A 158 -0.97 18.46 -20.55
N ASP A 159 -2.05 19.14 -20.92
CA ASP A 159 -2.96 19.76 -19.94
C ASP A 159 -4.00 18.75 -19.42
N PHE A 160 -4.87 19.20 -18.52
CA PHE A 160 -5.90 18.33 -17.93
C PHE A 160 -6.85 17.73 -18.99
N SER A 161 -7.26 18.49 -20.00
CA SER A 161 -8.15 17.96 -21.05
C SER A 161 -7.43 16.92 -21.89
N ALA A 162 -6.16 17.12 -22.21
CA ALA A 162 -5.36 16.18 -22.99
C ALA A 162 -5.15 14.87 -22.22
N ILE A 163 -4.70 14.93 -20.96
CA ILE A 163 -4.44 13.72 -20.17
C ILE A 163 -5.72 12.95 -19.85
N LEU A 164 -6.87 13.63 -19.69
CA LEU A 164 -8.16 12.96 -19.52
C LEU A 164 -8.47 11.99 -20.67
N THR A 165 -8.03 12.28 -21.91
CA THR A 165 -8.26 11.39 -23.06
C THR A 165 -7.48 10.07 -23.01
N GLU A 166 -6.51 9.96 -22.10
CA GLU A 166 -5.66 8.78 -21.89
C GLU A 166 -6.14 7.94 -20.68
N THR A 167 -7.06 8.47 -19.89
CA THR A 167 -7.57 7.81 -18.68
C THR A 167 -8.37 6.55 -18.96
N ARG A 168 -8.46 5.67 -17.96
CA ARG A 168 -9.37 4.53 -17.91
C ARG A 168 -10.16 4.57 -16.61
N VAL A 169 -11.31 3.91 -16.61
CA VAL A 169 -12.04 3.61 -15.38
C VAL A 169 -11.42 2.35 -14.76
N LEU A 170 -10.85 2.49 -13.58
CA LEU A 170 -10.20 1.44 -12.81
C LEU A 170 -11.18 0.88 -11.77
N GLY A 171 -11.39 -0.44 -11.79
CA GLY A 171 -12.32 -1.15 -10.93
C GLY A 171 -12.92 -2.36 -11.65
N PRO A 172 -14.04 -2.93 -11.16
CA PRO A 172 -14.77 -2.50 -9.97
C PRO A 172 -14.01 -2.81 -8.68
N ILE A 173 -14.20 -1.96 -7.67
CA ILE A 173 -13.87 -2.27 -6.28
C ILE A 173 -15.19 -2.30 -5.53
N THR A 174 -15.45 -3.39 -4.81
CA THR A 174 -16.61 -3.47 -3.92
C THR A 174 -16.14 -3.24 -2.51
N ALA A 175 -16.66 -2.22 -1.85
CA ALA A 175 -16.40 -1.94 -0.45
C ALA A 175 -17.61 -2.31 0.41
N LEU A 176 -17.38 -2.93 1.56
CA LEU A 176 -18.36 -3.06 2.63
C LEU A 176 -17.95 -2.13 3.76
N LYS A 177 -18.81 -1.17 4.10
CA LYS A 177 -18.59 -0.23 5.19
C LYS A 177 -19.49 -0.56 6.38
N TYR A 178 -18.86 -0.77 7.51
CA TYR A 178 -19.48 -0.96 8.82
C TYR A 178 -19.23 0.29 9.66
N LYS A 179 -20.16 0.62 10.54
CA LYS A 179 -20.04 1.73 11.49
C LYS A 179 -20.45 1.27 12.87
N GLY A 180 -19.73 1.68 13.89
CA GLY A 180 -20.14 1.41 15.26
C GLY A 180 -19.34 2.21 16.26
N GLN A 181 -19.22 1.66 17.46
CA GLN A 181 -18.57 2.32 18.58
C GLN A 181 -17.79 1.31 19.41
N TRP A 182 -16.53 1.61 19.70
CA TRP A 182 -15.68 0.81 20.58
C TRP A 182 -15.16 1.68 21.72
N ASP A 183 -15.58 1.35 22.94
CA ASP A 183 -15.18 2.05 24.18
C ASP A 183 -15.37 3.58 24.10
N GLY A 184 -16.53 4.01 23.57
CA GLY A 184 -16.85 5.42 23.42
C GLY A 184 -16.42 6.04 22.09
N ILE A 185 -15.50 5.43 21.34
CA ILE A 185 -14.97 5.95 20.07
C ILE A 185 -15.85 5.52 18.90
N GLN A 186 -16.30 6.47 18.09
CA GLN A 186 -17.01 6.17 16.84
C GLN A 186 -16.01 5.67 15.79
N GLU A 187 -16.31 4.52 15.19
CA GLU A 187 -15.40 3.89 14.25
C GLU A 187 -16.13 3.41 12.99
N SER A 188 -15.36 3.29 11.92
CA SER A 188 -15.78 2.69 10.66
C SER A 188 -14.82 1.59 10.29
N VAL A 189 -15.33 0.44 9.85
CA VAL A 189 -14.52 -0.60 9.21
C VAL A 189 -14.89 -0.64 7.73
N GLU A 190 -13.89 -0.59 6.86
CA GLU A 190 -14.07 -0.77 5.43
C GLU A 190 -13.28 -1.96 4.93
N ILE A 191 -14.00 -2.91 4.31
CA ILE A 191 -13.42 -4.05 3.60
C ILE A 191 -13.47 -3.73 2.12
N TRP A 192 -12.32 -3.57 1.46
CA TRP A 192 -12.27 -3.39 0.01
C TRP A 192 -11.93 -4.71 -0.66
N THR A 193 -12.74 -5.12 -1.63
CA THR A 193 -12.52 -6.34 -2.42
C THR A 193 -12.23 -5.99 -3.87
N VAL A 194 -11.11 -6.53 -4.38
CA VAL A 194 -10.60 -6.30 -5.73
C VAL A 194 -10.11 -7.62 -6.29
N ALA A 195 -10.70 -8.06 -7.41
CA ALA A 195 -10.34 -9.31 -8.08
C ALA A 195 -10.26 -10.54 -7.14
N GLY A 196 -11.20 -10.62 -6.17
CA GLY A 196 -11.27 -11.70 -5.19
C GLY A 196 -10.35 -11.55 -3.97
N ASN A 197 -9.49 -10.53 -3.93
CA ASN A 197 -8.63 -10.24 -2.77
C ASN A 197 -9.24 -9.15 -1.91
N SER A 198 -9.04 -9.21 -0.59
CA SER A 198 -9.59 -8.22 0.35
C SER A 198 -8.53 -7.62 1.25
N ILE A 199 -8.65 -6.30 1.46
CA ILE A 199 -7.92 -5.53 2.48
C ILE A 199 -8.92 -4.91 3.45
N VAL A 200 -8.54 -4.78 4.71
CA VAL A 200 -9.40 -4.26 5.77
C VAL A 200 -8.71 -3.10 6.48
N GLU A 201 -9.46 -2.03 6.73
CA GLU A 201 -9.02 -0.91 7.56
C GLU A 201 -10.14 -0.51 8.51
N ILE A 202 -9.74 -0.17 9.73
CA ILE A 202 -10.56 0.51 10.71
C ILE A 202 -10.14 1.98 10.79
N SER A 203 -11.11 2.89 10.87
CA SER A 203 -10.85 4.31 11.04
C SER A 203 -11.72 4.96 12.10
N THR A 204 -11.18 6.00 12.73
CA THR A 204 -11.88 6.91 13.65
C THR A 204 -11.61 8.34 13.24
N GLU A 205 -12.55 9.22 13.58
CA GLU A 205 -12.50 10.64 13.24
C GLU A 205 -12.38 11.49 14.51
N ALA A 206 -11.58 12.55 14.48
CA ALA A 206 -11.40 13.47 15.60
C ALA A 206 -11.13 14.90 15.10
N THR A 207 -11.63 15.90 15.82
CA THR A 207 -11.37 17.31 15.50
C THR A 207 -10.30 17.87 16.43
N GLY A 208 -9.23 18.39 15.85
CA GLY A 208 -8.08 18.93 16.56
C GLY A 208 -6.99 17.90 16.86
N LEU A 209 -5.72 18.34 16.82
CA LEU A 209 -4.56 17.46 16.97
C LEU A 209 -4.55 16.69 18.30
N GLU A 210 -4.85 17.34 19.42
CA GLU A 210 -4.84 16.69 20.74
C GLU A 210 -5.88 15.56 20.83
N ALA A 211 -7.10 15.80 20.33
CA ALA A 211 -8.14 14.79 20.27
C ALA A 211 -7.79 13.65 19.30
N ALA A 212 -7.14 13.97 18.18
CA ALA A 212 -6.64 12.98 17.22
C ALA A 212 -5.56 12.09 17.83
N GLU A 213 -4.59 12.66 18.55
CA GLU A 213 -3.55 11.89 19.25
C GLU A 213 -4.13 11.02 20.37
N SER A 214 -5.11 11.53 21.11
CA SER A 214 -5.84 10.75 22.10
C SER A 214 -6.57 9.57 21.46
N SER A 215 -7.31 9.84 20.37
CA SER A 215 -8.06 8.80 19.63
C SER A 215 -7.14 7.75 19.04
N HIS A 216 -5.98 8.17 18.49
CA HIS A 216 -4.96 7.27 17.99
C HIS A 216 -4.43 6.33 19.07
N ARG A 217 -3.99 6.87 20.22
CA ARG A 217 -3.48 6.06 21.34
C ARG A 217 -4.53 5.09 21.88
N THR A 218 -5.77 5.53 22.01
CA THR A 218 -6.84 4.66 22.48
C THR A 218 -7.12 3.55 21.48
N MET A 219 -7.26 3.85 20.19
CA MET A 219 -7.50 2.83 19.15
C MET A 219 -6.34 1.83 19.05
N GLU A 220 -5.09 2.30 19.08
CA GLU A 220 -3.92 1.40 19.14
C GLU A 220 -3.97 0.48 20.36
N GLY A 221 -4.33 1.03 21.53
CA GLY A 221 -4.49 0.25 22.76
C GLY A 221 -5.57 -0.82 22.65
N LEU A 222 -6.74 -0.47 22.11
CA LEU A 222 -7.86 -1.38 21.92
C LEU A 222 -7.52 -2.51 20.93
N LEU A 223 -6.94 -2.15 19.78
CA LEU A 223 -6.50 -3.13 18.77
C LEU A 223 -5.39 -4.03 19.31
N SER A 224 -4.43 -3.48 20.07
CA SER A 224 -3.35 -4.26 20.68
C SER A 224 -3.87 -5.25 21.73
N GLN A 225 -4.84 -4.85 22.56
CA GLN A 225 -5.45 -5.72 23.57
C GLN A 225 -6.16 -6.94 22.96
N GLN A 226 -6.72 -6.78 21.76
CA GLN A 226 -7.35 -7.87 21.01
C GLN A 226 -6.40 -8.62 20.07
N ASN A 227 -5.10 -8.27 20.08
CA ASN A 227 -4.12 -8.79 19.12
C ASN A 227 -4.56 -8.60 17.65
N LEU A 228 -5.10 -7.42 17.36
CA LEU A 228 -5.60 -7.00 16.04
C LEU A 228 -4.78 -5.87 15.42
N LEU A 229 -3.76 -5.36 16.10
CA LEU A 229 -2.89 -4.30 15.57
C LEU A 229 -1.66 -4.90 14.89
N PRO A 230 -1.64 -5.07 13.55
CA PRO A 230 -0.40 -5.37 12.85
C PRO A 230 0.53 -4.16 12.86
N ILE A 231 1.80 -4.35 12.46
CA ILE A 231 2.66 -3.20 12.17
C ILE A 231 1.98 -2.37 11.08
N GLN A 232 1.88 -1.08 11.35
CA GLN A 232 1.32 -0.14 10.39
C GLN A 232 2.39 0.21 9.36
N HIS A 233 2.16 -0.22 8.12
CA HIS A 233 3.02 0.06 6.96
C HIS A 233 2.61 1.34 6.26
N LYS A 234 3.54 1.93 5.50
CA LYS A 234 3.38 3.18 4.75
C LYS A 234 2.37 3.10 3.59
N ILE A 235 1.84 1.92 3.28
CA ILE A 235 1.01 1.71 2.09
C ILE A 235 -0.49 1.77 2.44
N SER A 236 -1.22 2.64 1.75
CA SER A 236 -2.67 2.79 1.87
C SER A 236 -3.47 1.74 1.08
N LYS A 237 -4.74 1.52 1.46
CA LYS A 237 -5.72 0.73 0.69
C LYS A 237 -5.87 1.21 -0.76
N THR A 238 -5.80 2.52 -1.00
CA THR A 238 -5.91 3.08 -2.36
C THR A 238 -4.76 2.62 -3.24
N ARG A 239 -3.51 2.75 -2.77
CA ARG A 239 -2.34 2.29 -3.53
C ARG A 239 -2.44 0.79 -3.84
N TRP A 240 -2.80 0.00 -2.84
CA TRP A 240 -3.02 -1.44 -3.00
C TRP A 240 -4.07 -1.77 -4.07
N ALA A 241 -5.23 -1.11 -4.03
CA ALA A 241 -6.31 -1.38 -4.98
C ALA A 241 -5.92 -1.00 -6.42
N MET A 242 -5.31 0.17 -6.60
CA MET A 242 -4.86 0.63 -7.92
C MET A 242 -3.79 -0.29 -8.52
N ASP A 243 -2.87 -0.78 -7.69
CA ASP A 243 -1.83 -1.72 -8.12
C ASP A 243 -2.41 -3.06 -8.57
N ILE A 244 -3.32 -3.67 -7.80
CA ILE A 244 -3.97 -4.94 -8.15
C ILE A 244 -4.84 -4.84 -9.42
N ILE A 245 -5.53 -3.70 -9.61
CA ILE A 245 -6.38 -3.50 -10.79
C ILE A 245 -5.52 -3.48 -12.05
N GLN A 246 -4.43 -2.70 -12.05
CA GLN A 246 -3.61 -2.43 -13.23
C GLN A 246 -2.59 -3.53 -13.53
N HIS A 247 -2.21 -4.31 -12.53
CA HIS A 247 -1.25 -5.39 -12.69
C HIS A 247 -1.91 -6.74 -12.39
N PRO A 248 -2.63 -7.35 -13.36
CA PRO A 248 -3.24 -8.67 -13.18
C PRO A 248 -2.29 -9.74 -12.65
N ALA A 249 -1.00 -9.69 -13.03
CA ALA A 249 0.04 -10.58 -12.53
C ALA A 249 0.25 -10.49 -10.99
N LYS A 250 -0.13 -9.37 -10.36
CA LYS A 250 -0.07 -9.16 -8.91
C LYS A 250 -1.33 -9.64 -8.16
N ARG A 251 -2.36 -10.13 -8.86
CA ARG A 251 -3.61 -10.60 -8.22
C ARG A 251 -3.45 -11.90 -7.46
N GLY A 252 -2.51 -12.75 -7.87
CA GLY A 252 -2.24 -14.01 -7.20
C GLY A 252 -1.71 -13.83 -5.79
N ASP A 253 -1.96 -14.81 -4.92
CA ASP A 253 -1.30 -14.92 -3.62
C ASP A 253 0.22 -15.07 -3.82
N PRO A 254 1.05 -14.09 -3.41
CA PRO A 254 2.50 -14.21 -3.53
C PRO A 254 3.06 -15.35 -2.68
N PHE A 255 2.42 -15.73 -1.56
CA PHE A 255 2.92 -16.80 -0.69
C PHE A 255 2.76 -18.18 -1.34
N SER A 256 1.73 -18.39 -2.16
CA SER A 256 1.57 -19.60 -2.98
C SER A 256 2.71 -19.79 -3.98
N LEU A 257 3.29 -18.70 -4.52
CA LEU A 257 4.51 -18.77 -5.34
C LEU A 257 5.72 -19.14 -4.48
N LEU A 258 5.90 -18.47 -3.34
CA LEU A 258 7.02 -18.71 -2.43
C LEU A 258 7.04 -20.14 -1.89
N LEU A 259 5.89 -20.78 -1.69
CA LEU A 259 5.78 -22.18 -1.28
C LEU A 259 6.34 -23.18 -2.30
N GLN A 260 6.46 -22.81 -3.59
CA GLN A 260 6.97 -23.69 -4.64
C GLN A 260 8.51 -23.81 -4.60
N GLY A 261 9.20 -22.81 -4.04
CA GLY A 261 10.66 -22.74 -4.08
C GLY A 261 11.21 -22.38 -5.48
N GLY A 262 12.53 -22.32 -5.59
CA GLY A 262 13.25 -22.01 -6.83
C GLY A 262 13.56 -20.52 -7.03
N PHE A 263 13.30 -19.66 -6.04
CA PHE A 263 13.48 -18.22 -6.15
C PHE A 263 14.59 -17.67 -5.23
N ASN A 264 15.21 -16.58 -5.68
CA ASN A 264 16.00 -15.71 -4.83
C ASN A 264 15.08 -14.59 -4.31
N LEU A 265 14.96 -14.48 -2.99
CA LEU A 265 14.13 -13.49 -2.29
C LEU A 265 15.05 -12.36 -1.84
N TYR A 266 15.12 -11.31 -2.65
CA TYR A 266 15.93 -10.14 -2.35
C TYR A 266 15.12 -9.15 -1.51
N PHE A 267 15.55 -8.94 -0.27
CA PHE A 267 15.00 -7.94 0.63
C PHE A 267 15.96 -6.75 0.75
N ARG A 268 15.43 -5.54 0.62
CA ARG A 268 16.11 -4.37 1.20
C ARG A 268 16.00 -4.46 2.73
N HIS A 269 17.06 -4.10 3.44
CA HIS A 269 17.08 -4.04 4.91
C HIS A 269 15.89 -3.26 5.49
N ALA A 270 15.53 -3.56 6.75
CA ALA A 270 14.49 -2.85 7.49
C ALA A 270 14.90 -1.42 7.84
N ARG A 271 13.96 -0.64 8.40
CA ARG A 271 14.14 0.81 8.61
C ARG A 271 15.30 1.15 9.57
N PRO A 272 16.35 1.85 9.12
CA PRO A 272 17.42 2.38 9.98
C PRO A 272 16.98 3.57 10.86
N VAL A 273 17.79 3.93 11.85
CA VAL A 273 17.60 5.15 12.69
C VAL A 273 17.84 6.43 11.88
N GLY A 274 18.78 6.40 10.93
CA GLY A 274 19.11 7.51 10.02
C GLY A 274 18.83 7.17 8.54
N GLY A 275 18.69 8.18 7.68
CA GLY A 275 18.20 8.00 6.32
C GLY A 275 19.20 7.39 5.33
N ASN A 276 20.51 7.60 5.50
CA ASN A 276 21.51 7.33 4.45
C ASN A 276 22.92 6.97 4.97
N GLY A 277 23.17 6.78 6.27
CA GLY A 277 24.49 6.43 6.79
C GLY A 277 24.81 4.93 6.63
N ASP A 278 26.01 4.61 6.15
CA ASP A 278 26.41 3.21 5.99
C ASP A 278 26.58 2.45 7.31
N GLU A 279 26.71 3.18 8.43
CA GLU A 279 26.82 2.64 9.78
C GLU A 279 25.52 2.72 10.60
N ASP A 280 24.42 3.23 10.02
CA ASP A 280 23.20 3.44 10.78
C ASP A 280 22.59 2.08 11.20
N PRO A 281 22.37 1.84 12.51
CA PRO A 281 21.67 0.64 12.98
C PRO A 281 20.17 0.72 12.65
N LEU A 282 19.47 -0.42 12.80
CA LEU A 282 18.02 -0.46 12.73
C LEU A 282 17.37 0.40 13.83
N SER A 283 16.33 1.14 13.43
CA SER A 283 15.40 1.78 14.36
C SER A 283 14.60 0.73 15.13
N GLU A 284 13.94 1.12 16.23
CA GLU A 284 13.06 0.19 16.95
C GLU A 284 11.94 -0.34 16.06
N LEU A 285 11.36 0.51 15.20
CA LEU A 285 10.40 0.08 14.17
C LEU A 285 11.06 -0.93 13.21
N GLY A 286 12.27 -0.66 12.75
CA GLY A 286 13.03 -1.55 11.87
C GLY A 286 13.34 -2.91 12.49
N LYS A 287 13.65 -2.95 13.79
CA LYS A 287 13.86 -4.20 14.52
C LYS A 287 12.56 -5.02 14.62
N THR A 288 11.43 -4.37 14.89
CA THR A 288 10.12 -5.04 14.93
C THR A 288 9.72 -5.56 13.55
N GLN A 289 9.93 -4.74 12.51
CA GLN A 289 9.74 -5.12 11.11
C GLN A 289 10.56 -6.37 10.73
N ALA A 290 11.84 -6.42 11.10
CA ALA A 290 12.71 -7.56 10.82
C ALA A 290 12.24 -8.85 11.52
N ARG A 291 11.80 -8.78 12.78
CA ARG A 291 11.24 -9.95 13.48
C ARG A 291 9.96 -10.45 12.80
N GLN A 292 9.07 -9.54 12.41
CA GLN A 292 7.83 -9.90 11.72
C GLN A 292 8.08 -10.52 10.34
N LEU A 293 9.08 -10.06 9.60
CA LEU A 293 9.49 -10.74 8.36
C LEU A 293 9.74 -12.23 8.62
N GLY A 294 10.56 -12.54 9.63
CA GLY A 294 10.86 -13.92 10.02
C GLY A 294 9.62 -14.70 10.44
N GLU A 295 8.74 -14.09 11.24
CA GLU A 295 7.49 -14.70 11.68
C GLU A 295 6.55 -15.01 10.51
N ILE A 296 6.40 -14.09 9.55
CA ILE A 296 5.57 -14.29 8.36
C ILE A 296 6.08 -15.46 7.54
N LEU A 297 7.38 -15.51 7.25
CA LEU A 297 7.97 -16.61 6.48
C LEU A 297 7.80 -17.96 7.18
N ARG A 298 8.01 -18.01 8.51
CA ARG A 298 7.81 -19.23 9.32
C ARG A 298 6.34 -19.65 9.39
N ASN A 299 5.43 -18.72 9.68
CA ASN A 299 4.00 -19.00 9.85
C ASN A 299 3.35 -19.44 8.53
N LYS A 300 3.79 -18.85 7.41
CA LYS A 300 3.40 -19.26 6.05
C LYS A 300 4.12 -20.52 5.57
N LYS A 301 5.07 -21.07 6.34
CA LYS A 301 5.87 -22.28 6.05
C LYS A 301 6.61 -22.17 4.72
N ILE A 302 7.15 -21.00 4.41
CA ILE A 302 7.94 -20.81 3.19
C ILE A 302 9.21 -21.64 3.29
N PRO A 303 9.52 -22.53 2.32
CA PRO A 303 10.72 -23.33 2.35
C PRO A 303 11.93 -22.45 2.03
N LEU A 304 12.88 -22.36 2.96
CA LEU A 304 14.08 -21.52 2.82
C LEU A 304 15.34 -22.38 2.77
N GLN A 305 16.25 -22.00 1.89
CA GLN A 305 17.62 -22.47 1.92
C GLN A 305 18.36 -21.77 3.06
N ILE A 306 19.04 -22.57 3.88
CA ILE A 306 19.89 -22.09 4.98
C ILE A 306 21.34 -22.44 4.64
N PRO A 307 22.29 -21.49 4.80
CA PRO A 307 22.12 -20.18 5.41
C PRO A 307 21.48 -19.11 4.51
N VAL A 308 20.78 -18.17 5.15
CA VAL A 308 20.39 -16.87 4.58
C VAL A 308 21.66 -16.05 4.34
N LEU A 309 21.73 -15.38 3.19
CA LEU A 309 22.83 -14.49 2.86
C LEU A 309 22.47 -13.06 3.24
N SER A 310 23.36 -12.39 3.98
CA SER A 310 23.21 -11.00 4.35
C SER A 310 24.40 -10.17 3.89
N SER A 311 24.15 -8.93 3.49
CA SER A 311 25.24 -7.95 3.36
C SER A 311 25.93 -7.77 4.71
N PRO A 312 27.27 -7.65 4.76
CA PRO A 312 28.01 -7.41 5.99
C PRO A 312 27.68 -6.06 6.64
N VAL A 313 27.03 -5.15 5.91
CA VAL A 313 26.65 -3.83 6.40
C VAL A 313 25.61 -3.96 7.53
N MET A 314 25.85 -3.23 8.64
CA MET A 314 25.18 -3.43 9.94
C MET A 314 23.65 -3.56 9.86
N ARG A 315 22.95 -2.66 9.18
CA ARG A 315 21.48 -2.68 9.06
C ARG A 315 20.93 -3.91 8.34
N ALA A 316 21.65 -4.40 7.32
CA ALA A 316 21.27 -5.60 6.59
C ALA A 316 21.49 -6.84 7.45
N LEU A 317 22.66 -6.92 8.12
CA LEU A 317 22.98 -8.00 9.04
C LEU A 317 22.01 -8.07 10.22
N GLN A 318 21.70 -6.93 10.84
CA GLN A 318 20.70 -6.85 11.91
C GLN A 318 19.32 -7.28 11.44
N THR A 319 18.93 -6.90 10.21
CA THR A 319 17.65 -7.35 9.62
C THR A 319 17.63 -8.87 9.50
N ALA A 320 18.69 -9.47 8.94
CA ALA A 320 18.78 -10.92 8.76
C ALA A 320 18.80 -11.66 10.10
N VAL A 321 19.64 -11.26 11.05
CA VAL A 321 19.76 -11.93 12.36
C VAL A 321 18.46 -11.82 13.18
N LEU A 322 17.74 -10.70 13.11
CA LEU A 322 16.45 -10.58 13.80
C LEU A 322 15.34 -11.40 13.14
N ALA A 323 15.37 -11.55 11.80
CA ALA A 323 14.43 -12.37 11.07
C ALA A 323 14.72 -13.88 11.24
N PHE A 324 16.00 -14.27 11.33
CA PHE A 324 16.50 -15.65 11.38
C PHE A 324 17.45 -15.82 12.57
N PRO A 325 16.91 -15.98 13.80
CA PRO A 325 17.68 -15.82 15.03
C PRO A 325 18.48 -17.07 15.44
N ASN A 326 18.30 -18.23 14.78
CA ASN A 326 19.02 -19.43 15.21
C ASN A 326 20.47 -19.41 14.73
N GLU A 327 21.36 -19.99 15.54
CA GLU A 327 22.78 -20.05 15.23
C GLU A 327 23.04 -20.78 13.90
N GLY A 328 23.88 -20.19 13.05
CA GLY A 328 24.21 -20.73 11.73
C GLY A 328 23.15 -20.47 10.65
N GLU A 329 22.03 -19.80 10.95
CA GLU A 329 21.02 -19.48 9.93
C GLU A 329 21.43 -18.33 9.00
N VAL A 330 22.38 -17.47 9.41
CA VAL A 330 22.80 -16.28 8.67
C VAL A 330 24.30 -16.31 8.45
N ILE A 331 24.72 -16.09 7.21
CA ILE A 331 26.12 -15.80 6.85
C ILE A 331 26.21 -14.50 6.06
N THR A 332 27.37 -13.84 6.14
CA THR A 332 27.64 -12.65 5.35
C THR A 332 28.18 -13.01 3.96
N ASP A 333 27.77 -12.24 2.95
CA ASP A 333 28.31 -12.32 1.60
C ASP A 333 28.78 -10.93 1.16
N GLU A 334 30.10 -10.78 1.03
CA GLU A 334 30.77 -9.51 0.68
C GLU A 334 30.37 -8.96 -0.70
N ARG A 335 29.74 -9.78 -1.55
CA ARG A 335 29.29 -9.37 -2.88
C ARG A 335 27.95 -8.63 -2.85
N LEU A 336 27.14 -8.80 -1.81
CA LEU A 336 25.82 -8.16 -1.70
C LEU A 336 25.82 -6.62 -1.68
N PRO A 337 26.81 -5.92 -1.08
CA PRO A 337 26.94 -4.47 -1.22
C PRO A 337 27.59 -4.03 -2.55
N SER A 338 28.24 -4.94 -3.28
CA SER A 338 28.97 -4.64 -4.52
C SER A 338 28.03 -4.65 -5.72
N VAL A 339 27.85 -3.49 -6.39
CA VAL A 339 27.00 -3.40 -7.58
C VAL A 339 27.47 -4.32 -8.70
N ASP A 340 28.78 -4.48 -8.86
CA ASP A 340 29.38 -5.28 -9.93
C ASP A 340 29.28 -6.79 -9.67
N GLU A 341 29.32 -7.20 -8.41
CA GLU A 341 29.33 -8.62 -8.03
C GLU A 341 27.95 -9.14 -7.60
N LEU A 342 27.03 -8.26 -7.21
CA LEU A 342 25.66 -8.64 -6.82
C LEU A 342 24.98 -9.50 -7.88
N GLN A 343 25.20 -9.20 -9.16
CA GLN A 343 24.64 -10.00 -10.26
C GLN A 343 25.04 -11.48 -10.16
N GLN A 344 26.28 -11.78 -9.74
CA GLN A 344 26.74 -13.16 -9.57
C GLN A 344 25.97 -13.91 -8.48
N VAL A 345 25.53 -13.21 -7.42
CA VAL A 345 24.72 -13.77 -6.35
C VAL A 345 23.28 -13.99 -6.81
N LEU A 346 22.70 -13.01 -7.52
CA LEU A 346 21.31 -13.07 -7.99
C LEU A 346 21.06 -14.20 -9.01
N GLU A 347 22.10 -14.66 -9.70
CA GLU A 347 22.05 -15.72 -10.71
C GLU A 347 22.18 -17.14 -10.15
N VAL A 348 22.56 -17.30 -8.88
CA VAL A 348 22.71 -18.61 -8.23
C VAL A 348 21.32 -19.22 -8.04
N LYS A 349 21.13 -20.45 -8.51
CA LYS A 349 19.89 -21.21 -8.27
C LYS A 349 19.87 -21.74 -6.83
N PRO A 350 18.77 -21.55 -6.08
CA PRO A 350 18.64 -22.18 -4.78
C PRO A 350 18.51 -23.70 -4.92
N GLU A 351 18.67 -24.40 -3.80
CA GLU A 351 18.39 -25.83 -3.68
C GLU A 351 16.94 -26.14 -4.10
N LEU A 352 16.77 -27.29 -4.74
CA LEU A 352 15.48 -27.69 -5.31
C LEU A 352 14.37 -27.66 -4.25
N GLY A 353 13.29 -26.93 -4.53
CA GLY A 353 12.13 -26.82 -3.64
C GLY A 353 12.30 -25.81 -2.50
N THR A 354 13.38 -25.03 -2.47
CA THR A 354 13.64 -23.99 -1.46
C THR A 354 13.85 -22.63 -2.10
N ASN A 355 13.78 -21.56 -1.30
CA ASN A 355 14.11 -20.21 -1.72
C ASN A 355 15.37 -19.71 -1.01
N GLN A 356 16.28 -19.05 -1.73
CA GLN A 356 17.41 -18.36 -1.11
C GLN A 356 16.98 -16.98 -0.65
N VAL A 357 17.19 -16.65 0.62
CA VAL A 357 16.98 -15.28 1.12
C VAL A 357 18.26 -14.49 1.01
N LEU A 358 18.16 -13.27 0.48
CA LEU A 358 19.22 -12.28 0.35
C LEU A 358 18.77 -10.99 1.05
N VAL A 359 19.48 -10.55 2.08
CA VAL A 359 19.18 -9.28 2.79
C VAL A 359 20.27 -8.26 2.49
N ALA A 360 19.91 -7.21 1.75
CA ALA A 360 20.86 -6.26 1.21
C ALA A 360 20.30 -4.82 1.17
N HIS A 361 20.66 -4.03 0.17
CA HIS A 361 20.43 -2.59 0.11
C HIS A 361 19.45 -2.22 -1.01
N TYR A 362 19.21 -0.92 -1.17
CA TYR A 362 18.51 -0.44 -2.35
C TYR A 362 19.29 -0.84 -3.62
N HIS A 363 18.58 -1.39 -4.60
CA HIS A 363 19.13 -1.75 -5.91
C HIS A 363 18.05 -1.52 -6.98
N THR A 364 18.44 -1.02 -8.15
CA THR A 364 17.49 -0.67 -9.22
C THR A 364 17.21 -1.80 -10.19
N PHE A 365 18.00 -2.89 -10.14
CA PHE A 365 17.89 -4.03 -11.05
C PHE A 365 17.90 -3.59 -12.53
N LYS A 366 18.81 -2.68 -12.89
CA LYS A 366 18.89 -2.07 -14.24
C LYS A 366 17.57 -1.40 -14.66
N ASP A 367 16.95 -0.71 -13.70
CA ASP A 367 15.70 0.04 -13.84
C ASP A 367 14.50 -0.82 -14.28
N GLN A 368 14.54 -2.12 -13.97
CA GLN A 368 13.44 -3.06 -14.25
C GLN A 368 12.35 -3.05 -13.18
N LEU A 369 12.57 -2.36 -12.05
CA LEU A 369 11.56 -2.22 -11.00
C LEU A 369 10.48 -1.22 -11.44
N GLN A 370 9.22 -1.57 -11.17
CA GLN A 370 8.07 -0.69 -11.45
C GLN A 370 7.98 0.46 -10.44
N GLU A 371 8.46 0.23 -9.22
CA GLU A 371 8.34 1.16 -8.11
C GLU A 371 9.64 1.19 -7.30
N PHE A 372 9.81 2.25 -6.51
CA PHE A 372 10.92 2.34 -5.57
C PHE A 372 10.86 1.20 -4.54
N LEU A 373 12.00 0.54 -4.31
CA LEU A 373 12.11 -0.51 -3.31
C LEU A 373 12.30 0.10 -1.90
N ASP A 374 11.21 0.28 -1.17
CA ASP A 374 11.24 0.75 0.23
C ASP A 374 11.86 -0.30 1.18
N HIS A 375 12.06 0.06 2.44
CA HIS A 375 12.59 -0.82 3.48
C HIS A 375 11.73 -2.09 3.64
N LEU A 376 12.38 -3.26 3.69
CA LEU A 376 11.73 -4.57 3.58
C LEU A 376 10.91 -4.83 2.30
N GLY A 377 11.06 -3.98 1.29
CA GLY A 377 10.60 -4.30 -0.05
C GLY A 377 11.26 -5.61 -0.52
N LEU A 378 10.44 -6.50 -1.08
CA LEU A 378 10.83 -7.79 -1.62
C LEU A 378 10.82 -7.75 -3.14
N VAL A 379 11.90 -8.24 -3.74
CA VAL A 379 11.96 -8.63 -5.15
C VAL A 379 12.12 -10.15 -5.23
N ILE A 380 11.14 -10.82 -5.84
CA ILE A 380 11.16 -12.25 -6.11
C ILE A 380 11.84 -12.45 -7.47
N LEU A 381 12.97 -13.14 -7.46
CA LEU A 381 13.82 -13.35 -8.63
C LEU A 381 13.85 -14.83 -9.01
N GLN A 382 13.70 -15.14 -10.28
CA GLN A 382 13.96 -16.45 -10.83
C GLN A 382 15.36 -16.49 -11.46
N PRO A 383 16.35 -17.12 -10.81
CA PRO A 383 17.69 -17.29 -11.37
C PRO A 383 17.67 -18.23 -12.59
N LEU A 384 18.30 -17.81 -13.69
CA LEU A 384 18.44 -18.64 -14.90
C LEU A 384 19.70 -19.52 -14.85
N GLY A 385 20.60 -19.24 -13.91
CA GLY A 385 21.87 -19.90 -13.68
C GLY A 385 23.04 -18.93 -13.84
N THR A 386 24.21 -19.31 -13.33
CA THR A 386 25.43 -18.49 -13.39
C THR A 386 25.77 -18.09 -14.83
N GLY A 387 25.94 -16.80 -15.07
CA GLY A 387 26.20 -16.18 -16.37
C GLY A 387 24.96 -16.07 -17.28
N GLN A 388 23.79 -16.51 -16.83
CA GLN A 388 22.55 -16.52 -17.62
C GLN A 388 21.53 -15.46 -17.16
N GLY A 389 21.83 -14.69 -16.12
CA GLY A 389 20.92 -13.68 -15.58
C GLY A 389 19.79 -14.24 -14.72
N TYR A 390 18.81 -13.40 -14.47
CA TYR A 390 17.62 -13.68 -13.67
C TYR A 390 16.40 -12.99 -14.31
N ARG A 391 15.20 -13.40 -13.89
CA ARG A 391 13.94 -12.69 -14.20
C ARG A 391 13.33 -12.15 -12.92
N ILE A 392 12.85 -10.92 -12.94
CA ILE A 392 12.01 -10.38 -11.87
C ILE A 392 10.62 -10.96 -12.06
N ILE A 393 10.17 -11.76 -11.08
CA ILE A 393 8.83 -12.34 -11.09
C ILE A 393 7.83 -11.38 -10.46
N ARG A 394 8.21 -10.75 -9.35
CA ARG A 394 7.34 -9.83 -8.63
C ARG A 394 8.11 -8.91 -7.70
N GLN A 395 7.61 -7.69 -7.54
CA GLN A 395 7.97 -6.75 -6.48
C GLN A 395 6.77 -6.57 -5.55
N LEU A 396 6.98 -6.60 -4.23
CA LEU A 396 5.93 -6.32 -3.25
C LEU A 396 6.50 -5.87 -1.89
N ASP A 397 5.67 -5.23 -1.08
CA ASP A 397 5.87 -5.12 0.37
C ASP A 397 5.30 -6.38 1.03
N ILE A 398 6.17 -7.20 1.62
CA ILE A 398 5.76 -8.48 2.22
C ILE A 398 4.89 -8.30 3.46
N LEU A 399 5.09 -7.21 4.21
CA LEU A 399 4.35 -6.93 5.43
C LEU A 399 2.96 -6.42 5.10
N GLN A 400 2.79 -5.62 4.04
CA GLN A 400 1.46 -5.34 3.51
C GLN A 400 0.81 -6.60 2.94
N ALA A 401 1.53 -7.37 2.13
CA ALA A 401 0.98 -8.56 1.48
C ALA A 401 0.48 -9.58 2.50
N SER A 402 1.11 -9.69 3.68
CA SER A 402 0.67 -10.59 4.74
C SER A 402 -0.68 -10.21 5.35
N LEU A 403 -1.09 -8.93 5.27
CA LEU A 403 -2.38 -8.43 5.77
C LEU A 403 -3.53 -8.62 4.78
N VAL A 404 -3.24 -8.97 3.53
CA VAL A 404 -4.26 -9.17 2.50
C VAL A 404 -4.81 -10.58 2.62
N LYS A 405 -6.14 -10.71 2.53
CA LYS A 405 -6.78 -12.01 2.33
C LYS A 405 -6.90 -12.25 0.83
N TYR A 406 -6.11 -13.19 0.32
CA TYR A 406 -6.16 -13.54 -1.09
C TYR A 406 -7.30 -14.51 -1.39
N GLY A 407 -7.97 -14.30 -2.52
CA GLY A 407 -9.02 -15.20 -2.99
C GLY A 407 -8.45 -16.56 -3.40
N SER A 408 -9.24 -17.61 -3.24
CA SER A 408 -8.89 -18.99 -3.65
C SER A 408 -8.92 -19.20 -5.18
N GLY A 409 -8.98 -18.13 -5.97
CA GLY A 409 -9.10 -18.17 -7.42
C GLY A 409 -7.80 -18.60 -8.09
N VAL A 410 -7.90 -19.68 -8.87
CA VAL A 410 -6.90 -20.08 -9.87
C VAL A 410 -6.56 -18.84 -10.71
N ILE A 411 -5.29 -18.43 -10.69
CA ILE A 411 -4.76 -17.49 -11.66
C ILE A 411 -4.89 -18.19 -13.01
N GLU A 412 -5.85 -17.80 -13.85
CA GLU A 412 -5.78 -18.20 -15.25
C GLU A 412 -4.43 -17.72 -15.77
N PRO A 413 -3.56 -18.61 -16.27
CA PRO A 413 -2.28 -18.21 -16.80
C PRO A 413 -2.54 -17.18 -17.90
N ALA A 414 -1.83 -16.06 -17.83
CA ALA A 414 -1.81 -15.09 -18.91
C ALA A 414 -1.56 -15.86 -20.21
N ALA A 415 -2.49 -15.74 -21.16
CA ALA A 415 -2.33 -16.34 -22.47
C ALA A 415 -0.95 -15.94 -22.99
N SER A 416 -0.12 -16.95 -23.25
CA SER A 416 1.13 -16.79 -23.96
C SER A 416 0.80 -16.09 -25.28
N ASN A 417 1.22 -14.84 -25.43
CA ASN A 417 1.34 -14.22 -26.74
C ASN A 417 2.52 -14.89 -27.46
N ASP A 418 2.32 -16.14 -27.86
CA ASP A 418 2.99 -16.72 -29.00
C ASP A 418 2.14 -16.35 -30.21
N ASN A 419 2.53 -15.28 -30.89
CA ASN A 419 2.21 -15.11 -32.30
C ASN A 419 3.47 -14.58 -32.99
N HIS A 420 3.89 -15.39 -33.97
CA HIS A 420 4.92 -15.27 -34.99
C HIS A 420 5.60 -13.92 -35.25
#